data_AF-A0A1X7U4C0-F1
#
_entry.id   AF-A0A1X7U4C0-F1
#
_cell.length_a   1.000
_cell.length_b   1.000
_cell.length_c   1.000
_cell.angle_alpha   90.00
_cell.angle_beta   90.00
_cell.angle_gamma   90.00
#
_symmetry.space_group_name_H-M   'P 1'
#
loop_
_entity.id
_entity.type
_entity.pdbx_description
1 polymer ?
#
loop_
_entity_poly.entity_id
_entity_poly.type
_entity_poly.pdbx_seq_one_letter_code
_entity_poly.pdbx_strand_id
1 'polypeptide(L)'
;INWANWANCPCAINSPQSVQPFVGSNYYCESGNPTYSYEQTLLYSDTLWDGQGCGTNEAACCNANPNMPWFHRDYGTNFTTDFIELRICGDEGWLDEDVMVSQYEIYVK
;
A
#
# COMPACT_ATOMS: atom_id res chain seq x y z
N ILE A 1 4.67 21.97 -1.90
CA ILE A 1 3.29 21.60 -1.49
C ILE A 1 3.47 20.61 -0.33
N ASN A 2 2.86 20.87 0.83
CA ASN A 2 2.96 19.98 2.00
C ASN A 2 1.98 18.81 1.81
N TRP A 3 2.44 17.73 1.21
CA TRP A 3 1.68 16.49 1.12
C TRP A 3 1.84 15.73 2.45
N ALA A 4 1.02 16.08 3.42
CA ALA A 4 1.03 15.41 4.70
C ALA A 4 0.29 14.07 4.59
N ASN A 5 0.80 13.05 5.29
CA ASN A 5 0.40 11.64 5.22
C ASN A 5 -1.11 11.33 5.38
N TRP A 6 -1.91 12.28 5.86
CA TRP A 6 -3.36 12.11 6.03
C TRP A 6 -4.15 12.03 4.71
N ALA A 7 -3.54 12.38 3.57
CA ALA A 7 -4.17 12.32 2.26
C ALA A 7 -3.69 11.15 1.37
N ASN A 8 -2.87 10.24 1.90
CA ASN A 8 -2.26 9.18 1.10
C ASN A 8 -3.15 7.92 1.02
N CYS A 9 -3.91 7.64 2.09
CA CYS A 9 -4.69 6.41 2.18
C CYS A 9 -6.19 6.64 2.38
N PRO A 10 -7.08 5.85 1.74
CA PRO A 10 -8.52 5.97 1.94
C PRO A 10 -8.98 5.74 3.39
N CYS A 11 -8.23 4.95 4.15
CA CYS A 11 -8.48 4.66 5.56
C CYS A 11 -7.89 5.71 6.52
N ALA A 12 -7.11 6.68 6.02
CA ALA A 12 -6.52 7.71 6.87
C ALA A 12 -7.57 8.70 7.40
N ILE A 13 -7.32 9.26 8.58
CA ILE A 13 -8.23 10.22 9.24
C ILE A 13 -8.42 11.45 8.33
N ASN A 14 -9.68 11.78 8.02
CA ASN A 14 -10.06 12.89 7.13
C ASN A 14 -9.50 12.80 5.70
N SER A 15 -9.15 11.59 5.23
CA SER A 15 -8.65 11.40 3.88
C SER A 15 -9.70 11.75 2.82
N PRO A 16 -9.34 12.54 1.79
CA PRO A 16 -10.20 12.76 0.62
C PRO A 16 -10.13 11.61 -0.39
N GLN A 17 -9.24 10.63 -0.19
CA GLN A 17 -9.01 9.55 -1.14
C GLN A 17 -10.14 8.51 -1.10
N SER A 18 -10.38 7.90 -2.25
CA SER A 18 -11.30 6.77 -2.40
C SER A 18 -10.62 5.62 -3.12
N VAL A 19 -11.02 4.41 -2.78
CA VAL A 19 -10.52 3.20 -3.44
C VAL A 19 -11.03 3.18 -4.87
N GLN A 20 -10.12 2.95 -5.80
CA GLN A 20 -10.41 2.90 -7.22
C GLN A 20 -11.33 1.69 -7.48
N PRO A 21 -12.43 1.85 -8.25
CA PRO A 21 -13.43 0.80 -8.40
C PRO A 21 -12.89 -0.55 -8.90
N PHE A 22 -11.83 -0.53 -9.71
CA PHE A 22 -11.21 -1.75 -10.25
C PHE A 22 -10.41 -2.55 -9.20
N VAL A 23 -9.99 -1.92 -8.10
CA VAL A 23 -9.26 -2.58 -6.99
C VAL A 23 -10.25 -3.31 -6.07
N GLY A 24 -11.44 -2.75 -5.90
CA GLY A 24 -12.49 -3.31 -5.04
C GLY A 24 -12.07 -3.35 -3.57
N SER A 25 -12.39 -4.44 -2.87
CA SER A 25 -12.11 -4.60 -1.43
C SER A 25 -10.75 -5.24 -1.12
N ASN A 26 -9.90 -5.45 -2.13
CA ASN A 26 -8.63 -6.16 -1.99
C ASN A 26 -7.45 -5.19 -2.03
N TYR A 27 -7.42 -4.25 -1.10
CA TYR A 27 -6.38 -3.23 -1.03
C TYR A 27 -5.93 -3.04 0.40
N TYR A 28 -4.62 -2.93 0.61
CA TYR A 28 -4.04 -2.44 1.86
C TYR A 28 -3.40 -1.10 1.52
N CYS A 29 -3.39 -0.18 2.46
CA CYS A 29 -2.83 1.14 2.23
C CYS A 29 -1.96 1.58 3.38
N GLU A 30 -0.80 2.14 3.06
CA GLU A 30 0.13 2.77 3.96
C GLU A 30 0.96 3.76 3.14
N SER A 31 1.41 4.86 3.74
CA SER A 31 2.24 5.86 3.03
C SER A 31 3.68 5.42 2.83
N GLY A 32 4.20 4.51 3.67
CA GLY A 32 5.62 4.15 3.68
C GLY A 32 6.53 5.33 3.99
N ASN A 33 5.96 6.36 4.63
CA ASN A 33 6.66 7.56 5.04
C ASN A 33 6.34 7.84 6.51
N PRO A 34 7.31 7.63 7.42
CA PRO A 34 7.11 7.82 8.85
C PRO A 34 7.19 9.30 9.24
N THR A 35 7.39 10.20 8.27
CA THR A 35 7.56 11.63 8.48
C THR A 35 6.29 12.41 8.10
N TYR A 36 6.26 13.68 8.48
CA TYR A 36 5.14 14.58 8.17
C TYR A 36 5.31 15.33 6.82
N SER A 37 6.43 15.13 6.13
CA SER A 37 6.79 15.80 4.88
C SER A 37 7.06 14.79 3.77
N TYR A 38 6.94 15.22 2.53
CA TYR A 38 7.45 14.44 1.40
C TYR A 38 8.99 14.42 1.47
N GLU A 39 9.59 13.31 1.09
CA GLU A 39 11.03 13.13 1.05
C GLU A 39 11.41 12.50 -0.30
N GLN A 40 12.37 13.08 -1.02
CA GLN A 40 12.88 12.53 -2.28
C GLN A 40 13.99 11.51 -2.02
N THR A 41 13.72 10.57 -1.12
CA THR A 41 14.63 9.47 -0.80
C THR A 41 13.82 8.22 -0.49
N LEU A 42 14.38 7.06 -0.80
CA LEU A 42 13.79 5.79 -0.41
C LEU A 42 13.89 5.60 1.11
N LEU A 43 12.74 5.41 1.76
CA LEU A 43 12.60 5.32 3.23
C LEU A 43 12.54 3.85 3.68
N TYR A 44 13.70 3.21 3.78
CA TYR A 44 13.80 1.79 4.16
C TYR A 44 13.28 1.44 5.57
N SER A 45 13.09 2.43 6.44
CA SER A 45 12.66 2.20 7.83
C SER A 45 11.16 2.00 7.99
N ASP A 46 10.37 2.31 6.97
CA ASP A 46 8.90 2.25 7.01
C ASP A 46 8.41 1.43 5.82
N THR A 47 8.37 0.11 6.01
CA THR A 47 8.06 -0.82 4.91
C THR A 47 6.56 -0.85 4.67
N LEU A 48 6.15 -0.68 3.42
CA LEU A 48 4.74 -0.74 3.05
C LEU A 48 4.14 -2.12 3.37
N TRP A 49 2.92 -2.10 3.92
CA TRP A 49 2.04 -3.26 4.11
C TRP A 49 2.51 -4.27 5.16
N ASP A 50 3.46 -3.90 6.02
CA ASP A 50 3.90 -4.73 7.15
C ASP A 50 3.03 -4.55 8.42
N GLY A 51 2.09 -3.60 8.38
CA GLY A 51 1.18 -3.30 9.49
C GLY A 51 1.89 -2.65 10.69
N GLN A 52 3.09 -2.14 10.50
CA GLN A 52 3.89 -1.42 11.48
C GLN A 52 4.18 -0.01 10.94
N GLY A 53 4.81 0.85 11.75
CA GLY A 53 5.21 2.19 11.25
C GLY A 53 4.08 3.20 11.06
N CYS A 54 2.80 2.79 11.00
CA CYS A 54 1.66 3.70 10.85
C CYS A 54 1.69 4.89 11.84
N GLY A 55 1.83 6.08 11.28
CA GLY A 55 1.60 7.31 12.00
C GLY A 55 0.14 7.45 12.47
N THR A 56 -0.13 8.41 13.34
CA THR A 56 -1.46 8.63 13.95
C THR A 56 -2.57 8.79 12.91
N ASN A 57 -2.27 9.36 11.74
CA ASN A 57 -3.23 9.58 10.67
C ASN A 57 -3.60 8.29 9.92
N GLU A 58 -2.71 7.30 9.91
CA GLU A 58 -2.86 6.03 9.16
C GLU A 58 -3.08 4.84 10.10
N ALA A 59 -3.19 5.06 11.42
CA ALA A 59 -3.37 4.01 12.42
C ALA A 59 -4.58 3.08 12.14
N ALA A 60 -5.63 3.59 11.49
CA ALA A 60 -6.76 2.78 11.06
C ALA A 60 -6.40 1.81 9.92
N CYS A 61 -5.42 2.16 9.09
CA CYS A 61 -4.94 1.36 7.97
C CYS A 61 -4.13 0.15 8.43
N CYS A 62 -3.22 0.30 9.40
CA CYS A 62 -2.45 -0.83 9.95
C CYS A 62 -3.33 -1.90 10.59
N ASN A 63 -4.49 -1.52 11.14
CA ASN A 63 -5.40 -2.45 11.81
C ASN A 63 -6.54 -2.95 10.91
N ALA A 64 -6.59 -2.52 9.65
CA ALA A 64 -7.73 -2.79 8.77
C ALA A 64 -7.76 -4.23 8.24
N ASN A 65 -6.63 -4.95 8.23
CA ASN A 65 -6.55 -6.28 7.64
C ASN A 65 -6.08 -7.38 8.60
N PRO A 66 -6.84 -8.47 8.78
CA PRO A 66 -6.42 -9.60 9.62
C PRO A 66 -5.23 -10.41 9.07
N ASN A 67 -4.89 -10.24 7.79
CA ASN A 67 -3.79 -10.96 7.13
C ASN A 67 -2.47 -10.17 7.09
N MET A 68 -2.37 -9.02 7.78
CA MET A 68 -1.08 -8.36 8.04
C MET A 68 -0.09 -9.37 8.66
N PRO A 69 1.22 -9.31 8.33
CA PRO A 69 1.97 -8.18 7.76
C PRO A 69 2.23 -8.31 6.25
N TRP A 70 1.38 -9.02 5.50
CA TRP A 70 1.58 -9.18 4.05
C TRP A 70 0.30 -8.88 3.32
N PHE A 71 0.39 -8.15 2.20
CA PHE A 71 -0.71 -8.13 1.25
C PHE A 71 -0.99 -9.57 0.76
N HIS A 72 -2.07 -10.15 1.26
CA HIS A 72 -2.48 -11.50 0.94
C HIS A 72 -3.82 -11.50 0.22
N ARG A 73 -3.85 -12.18 -0.93
CA ARG A 73 -5.04 -12.40 -1.73
C ARG A 73 -5.25 -13.90 -1.94
N ASP A 74 -6.22 -14.46 -1.23
CA ASP A 74 -6.77 -15.78 -1.53
C ASP A 74 -7.87 -15.62 -2.60
N TYR A 75 -7.74 -16.38 -3.69
CA TYR A 75 -8.75 -16.41 -4.76
C TYR A 75 -9.91 -17.37 -4.45
N GLY A 76 -9.80 -18.19 -3.39
CA GLY A 76 -10.87 -19.08 -2.91
C GLY A 76 -11.19 -20.27 -3.82
N THR A 77 -10.47 -20.41 -4.94
CA THR A 77 -10.65 -21.48 -5.93
C THR A 77 -9.30 -22.14 -6.24
N ASN A 78 -9.31 -23.42 -6.59
CA ASN A 78 -8.11 -24.14 -7.02
C ASN A 78 -7.73 -23.84 -8.49
N PHE A 79 -8.46 -22.96 -9.16
CA PHE A 79 -8.17 -22.56 -10.53
C PHE A 79 -8.62 -21.11 -10.77
N THR A 80 -7.82 -20.37 -11.50
CA THR A 80 -8.18 -19.09 -12.11
C THR A 80 -7.76 -19.12 -13.57
N THR A 81 -8.54 -18.49 -14.45
CA THR A 81 -8.14 -18.22 -15.84
C THR A 81 -7.56 -16.82 -16.01
N ASP A 82 -7.62 -16.01 -14.96
CA ASP A 82 -7.15 -14.63 -14.98
C ASP A 82 -5.63 -14.60 -14.89
N PHE A 83 -5.02 -13.65 -15.61
CA PHE A 83 -3.61 -13.37 -15.44
C PHE A 83 -3.38 -12.77 -14.04
N ILE A 84 -2.40 -13.31 -13.32
CA ILE A 84 -1.90 -12.72 -12.08
C ILE A 84 -0.82 -11.71 -12.45
N GLU A 85 -1.03 -10.45 -12.07
CA GLU A 85 -0.12 -9.34 -12.39
C GLU A 85 0.14 -8.51 -11.14
N LEU A 86 1.41 -8.15 -10.92
CA LEU A 86 1.83 -7.12 -9.97
C LEU A 86 2.10 -5.85 -10.78
N ARG A 87 1.34 -4.79 -10.51
CA ARG A 87 1.56 -3.46 -11.10
C ARG A 87 2.10 -2.52 -10.05
N ILE A 88 3.20 -1.84 -10.38
CA ILE A 88 3.69 -0.68 -9.64
C ILE A 88 3.23 0.54 -10.42
N CYS A 89 2.40 1.37 -9.79
CA CYS A 89 1.83 2.57 -10.40
C CYS A 89 2.49 3.79 -9.77
N GLY A 90 2.90 4.74 -10.62
CA GLY A 90 3.33 6.08 -10.23
C GLY A 90 2.49 7.12 -10.98
N ASP A 91 2.38 8.33 -10.42
CA ASP A 91 1.72 9.48 -11.03
C ASP A 91 2.68 10.58 -11.51
N GLU A 92 3.98 10.44 -11.23
CA GLU A 92 5.05 11.35 -11.60
C GLU A 92 6.11 10.69 -12.53
N GLY A 93 7.24 11.38 -12.71
CA GLY A 93 8.36 10.91 -13.53
C GLY A 93 9.31 9.98 -12.77
N TRP A 94 10.37 9.52 -13.45
CA TRP A 94 11.36 8.58 -12.91
C TRP A 94 12.30 9.17 -11.83
N LEU A 95 12.05 10.38 -11.32
CA LEU A 95 12.97 11.10 -10.41
C LEU A 95 12.56 11.05 -8.94
N ASP A 96 11.31 10.70 -8.62
CA ASP A 96 10.76 10.81 -7.27
C ASP A 96 9.73 9.72 -6.89
N GLU A 97 9.73 8.59 -7.61
CA GLU A 97 8.79 7.48 -7.39
C GLU A 97 9.48 6.11 -7.32
N ASP A 98 10.62 6.05 -6.65
CA ASP A 98 11.33 4.79 -6.46
C ASP A 98 10.52 3.86 -5.55
N VAL A 99 10.10 2.71 -6.10
CA VAL A 99 9.41 1.64 -5.35
C VAL A 99 10.29 0.39 -5.34
N MET A 100 10.76 0.00 -4.16
CA MET A 100 11.48 -1.25 -3.97
C MET A 100 10.53 -2.38 -3.59
N VAL A 101 10.52 -3.46 -4.40
CA VAL A 101 9.85 -4.72 -4.06
C VAL A 101 10.92 -5.70 -3.55
N SER A 102 10.87 -6.03 -2.27
CA SER A 102 11.82 -6.95 -1.64
C SER A 102 11.45 -8.43 -1.83
N GLN A 103 10.15 -8.74 -1.83
CA GLN A 103 9.62 -10.10 -1.92
C GLN A 103 8.20 -10.09 -2.52
N TYR A 104 7.92 -11.09 -3.35
CA TYR A 104 6.57 -11.45 -3.78
C TYR A 104 6.53 -12.96 -3.99
N GLU A 105 5.41 -13.59 -3.64
CA GLU A 105 5.27 -15.04 -3.69
C GLU A 105 3.96 -15.42 -4.36
N ILE A 106 4.02 -16.41 -5.25
CA ILE A 106 2.84 -16.95 -5.94
C ILE A 106 2.78 -18.44 -5.63
N TYR A 107 1.70 -18.84 -4.97
CA TYR A 107 1.45 -20.21 -4.56
C TYR A 107 0.43 -20.86 -5.50
N VAL A 108 0.82 -21.94 -6.17
CA VAL A 108 -0.05 -22.76 -7.02
C VAL A 108 -0.13 -24.16 -6.42
N LYS A 109 -1.35 -24.68 -6.24
CA LYS A 109 -1.60 -26.04 -5.73
C LYS A 109 -1.71 -27.05 -6.87
#